data_AF-A0A162CUD7-F1
#
_entry.id   AF-A0A162CUD7-F1
#
_cell.length_a   1.000
_cell.length_b   1.000
_cell.length_c   1.000
_cell.angle_alpha   90.00
_cell.angle_beta   90.00
_cell.angle_gamma   90.00
#
_symmetry.space_group_name_H-M   'P 1'
#
loop_
_entity.id
_entity.type
_entity.pdbx_description
1 polymer ?
#
loop_
_entity_poly.entity_id
_entity_poly.type
_entity_poly.pdbx_seq_one_letter_code
_entity_poly.pdbx_strand_id
1 'polypeptide(L)' 'GTVERKDVCEDGQFEIQVETECPLFKGLETRQTVLLTHGDSVDKVAEGLRCVAKSSRHIISAIADTERRLYGV' A
#
# COMPACT_ATOMS: atom_id res chain seq x y z
N GLY A 1 0.19 7.14 12.65
CA GLY A 1 1.04 6.62 11.57
C GLY A 1 2.13 7.63 11.32
N THR A 2 3.34 7.19 10.98
CA THR A 2 4.44 8.10 10.63
C THR A 2 4.74 7.91 9.16
N VAL A 3 4.80 9.01 8.41
CA VAL A 3 5.22 9.04 7.02
C VAL A 3 6.70 9.42 7.02
N GLU A 4 7.54 8.59 6.44
CA GLU A 4 8.96 8.88 6.27
C GLU A 4 9.29 8.91 4.78
N ARG A 5 10.04 9.92 4.37
CA ARG A 5 10.58 9.99 3.03
C ARG A 5 11.73 9.00 2.94
N LYS A 6 11.57 7.92 2.18
CA LYS A 6 12.66 6.98 1.92
C LYS A 6 13.51 7.54 0.77
N ASP A 7 14.82 7.29 0.80
CA ASP A 7 15.76 7.64 -0.30
C ASP A 7 15.43 6.90 -1.62
N VAL A 8 14.48 5.96 -1.60
CA VAL A 8 14.01 5.20 -2.75
C VAL A 8 12.82 5.93 -3.38
N CYS A 9 13.09 6.71 -4.43
CA CYS A 9 12.06 7.30 -5.27
C CYS A 9 11.56 6.22 -6.26
N GLU A 10 10.39 5.64 -6.01
CA GLU A 10 9.70 4.76 -6.96
C GLU A 10 8.71 5.58 -7.78
N ASP A 11 9.22 6.35 -8.75
CA ASP A 11 8.40 7.03 -9.75
C ASP A 11 8.35 6.17 -11.01
N GLY A 12 7.23 5.47 -11.22
CA GLY A 12 7.11 4.53 -12.33
C GLY A 12 6.07 3.44 -12.11
N GLN A 13 6.01 2.50 -13.05
CA GLN A 13 5.15 1.32 -12.94
C GLN A 13 5.89 0.22 -12.17
N PHE A 14 5.27 -0.23 -11.09
CA PHE A 14 5.81 -1.28 -10.22
C PHE A 14 4.76 -2.35 -9.98
N GLU A 15 5.24 -3.58 -9.84
CA GLU A 15 4.40 -4.69 -9.38
C GLU A 15 4.31 -4.65 -7.85
N ILE A 16 3.09 -4.55 -7.36
CA ILE A 16 2.76 -4.62 -5.94
C ILE A 16 1.98 -5.91 -5.66
N GLN A 17 2.13 -6.43 -4.45
CA GLN A 17 1.28 -7.48 -3.91
C GLN A 17 0.15 -6.86 -3.11
N VAL A 18 -1.09 -7.25 -3.41
CA VAL A 18 -2.31 -6.78 -2.76
C VAL A 18 -3.01 -7.90 -2.00
N GLU A 19 -3.62 -7.56 -0.86
CA GLU A 19 -4.48 -8.48 -0.11
C GLU A 19 -5.88 -8.50 -0.72
N THR A 20 -6.20 -9.55 -1.47
CA THR A 20 -7.51 -9.73 -2.10
C THR A 20 -8.64 -10.03 -1.11
N GLU A 21 -8.29 -10.35 0.14
CA GLU A 21 -9.23 -10.45 1.27
C GLU A 21 -9.72 -9.07 1.73
N CYS A 22 -8.98 -8.00 1.41
CA CYS A 22 -9.45 -6.64 1.65
C CYS A 22 -10.56 -6.29 0.65
N PRO A 23 -11.69 -5.72 1.11
CA PRO A 23 -12.76 -5.27 0.22
C PRO A 23 -12.29 -4.33 -0.90
N LEU A 24 -11.20 -3.58 -0.67
CA LEU A 24 -10.59 -2.68 -1.63
C LEU A 24 -10.04 -3.40 -2.87
N PHE A 25 -9.48 -4.61 -2.70
CA PHE A 25 -8.86 -5.38 -3.78
C PHE A 25 -9.61 -6.68 -4.10
N LYS A 26 -10.86 -6.79 -3.64
CA LYS A 26 -11.68 -7.99 -3.84
C LYS A 26 -11.95 -8.20 -5.33
N GLY A 27 -11.59 -9.37 -5.84
CA GLY A 27 -11.77 -9.74 -7.25
C GLY A 27 -10.62 -9.31 -8.17
N LEU A 28 -9.57 -8.70 -7.62
CA LEU A 28 -8.33 -8.44 -8.34
C LEU A 28 -7.34 -9.59 -8.17
N GLU A 29 -6.34 -9.65 -9.05
CA GLU A 29 -5.20 -10.56 -8.88
C GLU A 29 -4.31 -10.09 -7.73
N THR A 30 -3.68 -11.04 -7.03
CA THR A 30 -2.78 -10.77 -5.90
C THR A 30 -1.57 -9.91 -6.29
N ARG A 31 -1.23 -9.87 -7.58
CA ARG A 31 -0.20 -8.98 -8.13
C ARG A 31 -0.87 -7.95 -9.03
N GLN A 32 -0.57 -6.69 -8.80
CA GLN A 32 -1.09 -5.58 -9.60
C GLN A 32 0.08 -4.73 -10.07
N THR A 33 0.06 -4.34 -11.34
CA THR A 33 0.98 -3.31 -11.84
C THR A 33 0.33 -1.96 -11.60
N VAL A 34 0.93 -1.15 -10.74
CA VAL A 34 0.43 0.19 -10.40
C VAL A 34 1.47 1.25 -10.70
N LEU A 35 1.01 2.47 -10.94
CA LEU A 35 1.88 3.63 -11.03
C LEU A 35 2.11 4.16 -9.61
N LEU A 36 3.33 4.04 -9.11
CA LEU A 36 3.76 4.72 -7.89
C LEU A 36 4.34 6.07 -8.32
N THR A 37 3.85 7.15 -7.71
CA THR A 37 4.28 8.53 -7.99
C THR A 37 4.79 9.21 -6.72
N HIS A 38 5.21 8.42 -5.73
CA HIS A 38 5.56 8.94 -4.42
C HIS A 38 6.69 8.15 -3.76
N GLY A 39 7.78 8.86 -3.45
CA GLY A 39 8.88 8.36 -2.61
C GLY A 39 8.57 8.38 -1.11
N ASP A 40 7.44 8.95 -0.69
CA ASP A 40 7.00 8.91 0.71
C ASP A 40 6.27 7.61 0.97
N SER A 41 6.97 6.68 1.63
CA SER A 41 6.41 5.40 2.03
C SER A 41 5.90 5.51 3.46
N VAL A 42 4.70 4.98 3.74
CA VAL A 42 4.28 4.80 5.13
C VAL A 42 5.22 3.79 5.78
N ASP A 43 6.00 4.20 6.77
CA ASP A 43 6.91 3.29 7.47
C ASP A 43 6.21 2.60 8.65
N LYS A 44 5.41 3.36 9.39
CA LYS A 44 4.53 2.82 10.45
C LYS A 44 3.07 3.10 10.17
N VAL A 45 2.35 2.03 9.87
CA VAL A 45 0.90 2.00 9.87
C VAL A 45 0.40 2.38 11.27
N ALA A 46 -0.60 3.27 11.36
CA ALA A 46 -1.17 3.64 12.66
C ALA A 46 -1.90 2.44 13.28
N GLU A 47 -2.06 2.42 14.60
CA GLU A 47 -2.93 1.44 15.25
C GLU A 47 -4.35 1.49 14.66
N GLY A 48 -4.91 0.33 14.33
CA GLY A 48 -6.21 0.18 13.68
C GLY A 48 -6.16 0.15 12.14
N LEU A 49 -5.05 0.56 11.53
CA LEU A 49 -4.83 0.40 10.10
C LEU A 49 -3.99 -0.86 9.85
N ARG A 50 -4.29 -1.59 8.78
CA ARG A 50 -3.49 -2.71 8.28
C ARG A 50 -2.89 -2.39 6.92
N CYS A 51 -1.68 -2.86 6.68
CA CYS A 51 -1.09 -2.84 5.34
C CYS A 51 -1.85 -3.86 4.47
N VAL A 52 -2.40 -3.41 3.35
CA VAL A 52 -3.14 -4.26 2.40
C VAL A 52 -2.54 -4.27 1.01
N ALA A 53 -1.49 -3.47 0.77
CA ALA A 53 -0.65 -3.62 -0.41
C ALA A 53 0.80 -3.21 -0.16
N LYS A 54 1.72 -3.91 -0.79
CA LYS A 54 3.16 -3.66 -0.69
C LYS A 54 3.91 -3.90 -1.99
N SER A 55 4.87 -3.05 -2.31
CA SER A 55 5.84 -3.26 -3.40
C SER A 55 6.81 -4.40 -3.06
N SER A 56 7.44 -4.96 -4.11
CA SER A 56 8.54 -5.92 -3.98
C SER A 56 9.71 -5.41 -3.12
N ARG A 57 9.85 -4.08 -2.97
CA ARG A 57 10.84 -3.43 -2.09
C ARG A 57 10.34 -3.16 -0.67
N HIS A 58 9.28 -3.82 -0.23
CA HIS A 58 8.65 -3.64 1.09
C HIS A 58 8.11 -2.22 1.36
N ILE A 59 7.84 -1.45 0.31
CA ILE A 59 7.16 -0.16 0.40
C ILE A 59 5.67 -0.42 0.58
N ILE A 60 5.06 0.22 1.58
CA ILE A 60 3.61 0.13 1.81
C ILE A 60 2.92 1.00 0.76
N SER A 61 2.17 0.34 -0.13
CA SER A 61 1.44 0.98 -1.23
C SER A 61 -0.04 1.15 -0.93
N ALA A 62 -0.58 0.42 0.06
CA ALA A 62 -1.95 0.65 0.51
C ALA A 62 -2.15 0.23 1.97
N ILE A 63 -3.00 0.98 2.65
CA ILE A 63 -3.45 0.71 4.02
C ILE A 63 -4.97 0.71 4.09
N ALA A 64 -5.54 -0.08 4.98
CA ALA A 64 -6.97 -0.16 5.17
C ALA A 64 -7.35 -0.34 6.64
N ASP A 65 -8.47 0.24 7.02
CA ASP A 65 -9.22 -0.08 8.22
C ASP A 65 -10.61 -0.51 7.76
N THR A 66 -10.87 -1.82 7.82
CA THR A 66 -12.15 -2.39 7.36
C THR A 66 -13.29 -2.14 8.33
N GLU A 67 -13.02 -1.88 9.61
CA GLU A 67 -14.06 -1.58 10.59
C GLU A 67 -14.62 -0.17 10.35
N ARG A 68 -13.73 0.80 10.13
CA ARG A 68 -14.08 2.20 9.83
C ARG A 68 -14.30 2.47 8.34
N ARG A 69 -14.05 1.48 7.48
CA ARG A 69 -14.09 1.58 6.01
C ARG A 69 -13.19 2.70 5.47
N LEU A 70 -12.03 2.89 6.08
CA LEU A 70 -11.01 3.84 5.63
C LEU A 70 -9.99 3.09 4.78
N TYR A 71 -9.61 3.66 3.64
CA TYR A 71 -8.68 3.07 2.69
C TYR A 71 -7.74 4.15 2.19
N GLY A 72 -6.44 3.87 2.14
CA GLY A 72 -5.40 4.71 1.56
C GLY A 72 -4.60 3.93 0.53
N VAL A 73 -4.34 4.55 -0.61
CA VAL A 73 -3.58 4.04 -1.77
C VAL A 73 -2.67 5.14 -2.31
#